data_AF-A0A945G588-F1
#
_entry.id   AF-A0A945G588-F1
#
_cell.length_a   1.000
_cell.length_b   1.000
_cell.length_c   1.000
_cell.angle_alpha   90.00
_cell.angle_beta   90.00
_cell.angle_gamma   90.00
#
_symmetry.space_group_name_H-M   'P 1'
#
loop_
_entity.id
_entity.type
_entity.pdbx_description
1 polymer ?
#
loop_
_entity_poly.entity_id
_entity_poly.type
_entity_poly.pdbx_seq_one_letter_code
_entity_poly.pdbx_strand_id
1 'polypeptide(L)'
;KAAKAFDGKTPTEPEHEGTNRLRQDNPALASMVAAVDDSVGTLLGKLAELQLDKNTVVIFFSDNGGLSTLQRGRFGPGCNLPLRAGKGWLYEGGVREPTIIRAPGVTQPGSVSHKPLISMDFFPTMLDLAGLPLKPKLHVDGRSLLSQLKGNDTGNRTLHWHYPHYHGSSWKPGASIRDGDWKLIEFYHYNNFELYNLAKDPGERTNLAKRNPRKAAELRAKLSAWQKQIKAKMPAPNPDYKPTR
;
A
#
# COMPACT_ATOMS: atom_id res chain seq x y z
N LYS A 1 -0.54 -24.86 -12.82
CA LYS A 1 -1.77 -24.98 -13.64
C LYS A 1 -2.97 -25.12 -12.69
N ALA A 2 -4.02 -24.30 -12.86
CA ALA A 2 -5.09 -24.17 -11.86
C ALA A 2 -5.85 -25.50 -11.65
N ALA A 3 -5.97 -25.92 -10.39
CA ALA A 3 -6.63 -27.17 -10.01
C ALA A 3 -8.17 -27.10 -10.01
N LYS A 4 -8.75 -25.89 -10.14
CA LYS A 4 -10.20 -25.63 -10.20
C LYS A 4 -10.49 -24.47 -11.14
N ALA A 5 -11.49 -24.65 -11.99
CA ALA A 5 -12.14 -23.55 -12.70
C ALA A 5 -13.17 -22.89 -11.76
N PHE A 6 -13.35 -21.58 -11.88
CA PHE A 6 -14.42 -20.89 -11.20
C PHE A 6 -15.64 -20.87 -12.10
N ASP A 7 -16.75 -21.40 -11.60
CA ASP A 7 -18.04 -21.33 -12.30
C ASP A 7 -18.80 -20.04 -11.92
N GLY A 8 -19.71 -19.63 -12.81
CA GLY A 8 -20.60 -18.50 -12.61
C GLY A 8 -19.95 -17.12 -12.75
N LYS A 9 -20.77 -16.07 -12.62
CA LYS A 9 -20.33 -14.68 -12.71
C LYS A 9 -19.37 -14.34 -11.56
N THR A 10 -18.34 -13.55 -11.84
CA THR A 10 -17.44 -13.03 -10.82
C THR A 10 -18.23 -12.21 -9.79
N PRO A 11 -18.14 -12.53 -8.49
CA PRO A 11 -18.83 -11.79 -7.45
C PRO A 11 -18.22 -10.40 -7.27
N THR A 12 -19.07 -9.43 -6.96
CA THR A 12 -18.70 -8.03 -6.73
C THR A 12 -19.48 -7.44 -5.56
N GLU A 13 -18.95 -6.37 -4.95
CA GLU A 13 -19.68 -5.52 -4.00
C GLU A 13 -19.53 -4.04 -4.36
N PRO A 14 -20.48 -3.17 -3.98
CA PRO A 14 -20.29 -1.73 -4.04
C PRO A 14 -19.13 -1.27 -3.13
N GLU A 15 -18.34 -0.32 -3.60
CA GLU A 15 -17.31 0.38 -2.80
C GLU A 15 -17.39 1.88 -3.10
N HIS A 16 -18.10 2.62 -2.24
CA HIS A 16 -18.62 3.97 -2.52
C HIS A 16 -19.32 4.01 -3.90
N GLU A 17 -18.86 4.86 -4.81
CA GLU A 17 -19.37 4.98 -6.19
C GLU A 17 -18.79 3.92 -7.16
N GLY A 18 -17.93 3.02 -6.67
CA GLY A 18 -17.26 1.99 -7.44
C GLY A 18 -17.84 0.60 -7.25
N THR A 19 -17.36 -0.34 -8.06
CA THR A 19 -17.64 -1.77 -7.95
C THR A 19 -16.34 -2.52 -7.73
N ASN A 20 -16.25 -3.25 -6.62
CA ASN A 20 -15.09 -4.03 -6.20
C ASN A 20 -15.22 -5.51 -6.62
N ARG A 21 -14.14 -6.09 -7.15
CA ARG A 21 -14.07 -7.53 -7.45
C ARG A 21 -13.77 -8.34 -6.19
N LEU A 22 -14.49 -9.43 -5.97
CA LEU A 22 -14.37 -10.26 -4.76
C LEU A 22 -13.72 -11.63 -4.98
N ARG A 23 -13.30 -11.94 -6.21
CA ARG A 23 -12.70 -13.24 -6.53
C ARG A 23 -11.53 -13.06 -7.49
N GLN A 24 -10.43 -13.77 -7.22
CA GLN A 24 -9.25 -13.80 -8.09
C GLN A 24 -9.43 -14.89 -9.16
N ASP A 25 -10.30 -14.61 -10.14
CA ASP A 25 -10.74 -15.53 -11.19
C ASP A 25 -10.46 -15.00 -12.61
N ASN A 26 -9.47 -14.11 -12.77
CA ASN A 26 -9.04 -13.60 -14.07
C ASN A 26 -7.81 -14.36 -14.60
N PRO A 27 -7.97 -15.30 -15.56
CA PRO A 27 -6.85 -16.08 -16.08
C PRO A 27 -5.84 -15.22 -16.88
N ALA A 28 -6.29 -14.14 -17.52
CA ALA A 28 -5.37 -13.23 -18.22
C ALA A 28 -4.43 -12.53 -17.24
N LEU A 29 -4.96 -12.04 -16.10
CA LEU A 29 -4.14 -11.47 -15.03
C LEU A 29 -3.19 -12.53 -14.44
N ALA A 30 -3.67 -13.76 -14.20
CA ALA A 30 -2.83 -14.84 -13.70
C ALA A 30 -1.67 -15.17 -14.66
N SER A 31 -1.93 -15.17 -15.97
CA SER A 31 -0.90 -15.36 -16.99
C SER A 31 0.15 -14.25 -16.97
N MET A 32 -0.27 -12.99 -16.83
CA MET A 32 0.65 -11.86 -16.70
C MET A 32 1.52 -11.96 -15.45
N VAL A 33 0.95 -12.37 -14.32
CA VAL A 33 1.71 -12.57 -13.07
C VAL A 33 2.72 -13.70 -13.22
N ALA A 34 2.34 -14.82 -13.86
CA ALA A 34 3.27 -15.91 -14.15
C ALA A 34 4.45 -15.46 -15.04
N ALA A 35 4.18 -14.66 -16.07
CA ALA A 35 5.24 -14.12 -16.94
C ALA A 35 6.22 -13.19 -16.18
N VAL A 36 5.73 -12.44 -15.18
CA VAL A 36 6.60 -11.65 -14.29
C VAL A 36 7.46 -12.56 -13.42
N ASP A 37 6.89 -13.61 -12.85
CA ASP A 37 7.61 -14.59 -12.04
C ASP A 37 8.73 -15.29 -12.85
N ASP A 38 8.42 -15.75 -14.08
CA ASP A 38 9.41 -16.35 -15.00
C ASP A 38 10.55 -15.37 -15.33
N SER A 39 10.23 -14.09 -15.50
CA SER A 39 11.21 -13.03 -15.77
C SER A 39 12.13 -12.80 -14.57
N VAL A 40 11.57 -12.80 -13.35
CA VAL A 40 12.36 -12.72 -12.11
C VAL A 40 13.25 -13.95 -11.96
N GLY A 41 12.72 -15.15 -12.23
CA GLY A 41 13.48 -16.40 -12.22
C GLY A 41 14.67 -16.36 -13.18
N THR A 42 14.47 -15.83 -14.39
CA THR A 42 15.54 -15.65 -15.39
C THR A 42 16.64 -14.71 -14.88
N LEU A 43 16.27 -13.57 -14.29
CA LEU A 43 17.24 -12.61 -13.73
C LEU A 43 18.03 -13.24 -12.57
N LEU A 44 17.35 -13.90 -11.64
CA LEU A 44 17.99 -14.55 -10.49
C LEU A 44 18.90 -15.71 -10.94
N GLY A 45 18.48 -16.49 -11.94
CA GLY A 45 19.29 -17.52 -12.55
C GLY A 45 20.57 -16.95 -13.17
N LYS A 46 20.48 -15.81 -13.87
CA LYS A 46 21.65 -15.16 -14.44
C LYS A 46 22.62 -14.62 -13.39
N LEU A 47 22.11 -14.06 -12.29
CA LEU A 47 22.96 -13.64 -11.16
C LEU A 47 23.73 -14.82 -10.55
N ALA A 48 23.10 -15.99 -10.45
CA ALA A 48 23.75 -17.21 -9.95
C ALA A 48 24.80 -17.77 -10.93
N GLU A 49 24.47 -17.83 -12.23
CA GLU A 49 25.40 -18.25 -13.29
C GLU A 49 26.67 -17.40 -13.30
N LEU A 50 26.52 -16.08 -13.15
CA LEU A 50 27.63 -15.12 -13.09
C LEU A 50 28.32 -15.07 -11.71
N GLN A 51 27.87 -15.87 -10.73
CA GLN A 51 28.39 -15.89 -9.36
C GLN A 51 28.30 -14.53 -8.64
N LEU A 52 27.33 -13.69 -9.01
CA LEU A 52 27.07 -12.38 -8.40
C LEU A 52 26.06 -12.44 -7.27
N ASP A 53 25.37 -13.57 -7.10
CA ASP A 53 24.23 -13.74 -6.21
C ASP A 53 24.59 -13.57 -4.71
N LYS A 54 25.86 -13.79 -4.33
CA LYS A 54 26.36 -13.58 -2.96
C LYS A 54 26.66 -12.12 -2.62
N ASN A 55 26.76 -11.24 -3.62
CA ASN A 55 27.06 -9.82 -3.44
C ASN A 55 26.02 -8.90 -4.12
N THR A 56 24.82 -9.41 -4.37
CA THR A 56 23.72 -8.65 -4.96
C THR A 56 22.55 -8.61 -3.99
N VAL A 57 22.08 -7.39 -3.70
CA VAL A 57 20.81 -7.19 -3.00
C VAL A 57 19.68 -7.21 -4.02
N VAL A 58 18.63 -7.99 -3.75
CA VAL A 58 17.42 -8.06 -4.56
C VAL A 58 16.25 -7.53 -3.74
N ILE A 59 15.54 -6.55 -4.29
CA ILE A 59 14.30 -5.99 -3.72
C ILE A 59 13.20 -6.22 -4.75
N PHE A 60 12.22 -7.06 -4.41
CA PHE A 60 10.98 -7.20 -5.16
C PHE A 60 9.89 -6.39 -4.45
N PHE A 61 9.21 -5.51 -5.20
CA PHE A 61 8.23 -4.55 -4.69
C PHE A 61 7.23 -4.17 -5.78
N SER A 62 6.06 -3.66 -5.40
CA SER A 62 5.08 -3.05 -6.32
C SER A 62 4.78 -1.62 -5.91
N ASP A 63 4.43 -0.74 -6.85
CA ASP A 63 4.27 0.70 -6.59
C ASP A 63 2.96 1.07 -5.87
N ASN A 64 1.91 0.27 -6.07
CA ASN A 64 0.58 0.43 -5.50
C ASN A 64 -0.24 -0.86 -5.60
N GLY A 65 -1.33 -0.93 -4.84
CA GLY A 65 -2.13 -2.14 -4.76
C GLY A 65 -2.78 -2.51 -6.09
N GLY A 66 -3.16 -3.79 -6.22
CA GLY A 66 -3.78 -4.32 -7.42
C GLY A 66 -5.08 -3.58 -7.79
N LEU A 67 -5.36 -3.41 -9.08
CA LEU A 67 -6.62 -2.81 -9.53
C LEU A 67 -7.78 -3.79 -9.31
N SER A 68 -8.64 -3.50 -8.34
CA SER A 68 -9.82 -4.31 -7.99
C SER A 68 -11.15 -3.55 -8.16
N THR A 69 -11.11 -2.21 -8.16
CA THR A 69 -12.27 -1.32 -8.20
C THR A 69 -12.30 -0.44 -9.45
N LEU A 70 -13.47 -0.28 -10.05
CA LEU A 70 -13.73 0.66 -11.17
C LEU A 70 -15.14 1.27 -11.06
N GLN A 71 -15.43 2.28 -11.88
CA GLN A 71 -16.74 2.93 -11.98
C GLN A 71 -17.64 2.33 -13.08
N ARG A 72 -18.91 2.75 -13.09
CA ARG A 72 -19.89 2.50 -14.16
C ARG A 72 -20.17 1.00 -14.39
N GLY A 73 -20.34 0.25 -13.30
CA GLY A 73 -20.62 -1.18 -13.34
C GLY A 73 -19.45 -2.05 -13.81
N ARG A 74 -18.24 -1.48 -13.94
CA ARG A 74 -17.01 -2.22 -14.21
C ARG A 74 -16.26 -2.47 -12.91
N PHE A 75 -15.41 -3.49 -12.89
CA PHE A 75 -14.53 -3.81 -11.76
C PHE A 75 -13.12 -4.13 -12.28
N GLY A 76 -12.13 -4.04 -11.38
CA GLY A 76 -10.75 -4.27 -11.73
C GLY A 76 -10.45 -5.72 -12.15
N PRO A 77 -9.30 -5.98 -12.79
CA PRO A 77 -8.92 -7.32 -13.21
C PRO A 77 -8.59 -8.25 -12.02
N GLY A 78 -8.24 -7.71 -10.85
CA GLY A 78 -7.80 -8.49 -9.69
C GLY A 78 -8.70 -8.33 -8.47
N CYS A 79 -8.40 -9.10 -7.43
CA CYS A 79 -9.05 -9.09 -6.12
C CYS A 79 -7.96 -9.01 -5.05
N ASN A 80 -8.09 -8.06 -4.12
CA ASN A 80 -7.11 -7.87 -3.03
C ASN A 80 -7.61 -8.39 -1.69
N LEU A 81 -8.74 -9.12 -1.66
CA LEU A 81 -9.27 -9.67 -0.43
C LEU A 81 -8.21 -10.54 0.29
N PRO A 82 -8.14 -10.48 1.63
CA PRO A 82 -9.09 -9.81 2.53
C PRO A 82 -8.95 -8.29 2.65
N LEU A 83 -7.96 -7.66 2.01
CA LEU A 83 -7.75 -6.22 2.05
C LEU A 83 -8.83 -5.49 1.24
N ARG A 84 -9.25 -4.32 1.73
CA ARG A 84 -10.33 -3.55 1.13
C ARG A 84 -9.85 -2.72 -0.07
N ALA A 85 -10.66 -2.71 -1.12
CA ALA A 85 -10.42 -1.99 -2.37
C ALA A 85 -9.05 -2.30 -3.03
N GLY A 86 -8.44 -1.33 -3.71
CA GLY A 86 -7.29 -1.55 -4.59
C GLY A 86 -6.65 -0.27 -5.08
N LYS A 87 -5.95 -0.33 -6.22
CA LYS A 87 -5.26 0.79 -6.86
C LYS A 87 -6.01 2.11 -6.73
N GLY A 88 -5.32 3.14 -6.23
CA GLY A 88 -5.84 4.50 -6.09
C GLY A 88 -6.63 4.75 -4.81
N TRP A 89 -6.93 3.73 -4.00
CA TRP A 89 -7.58 3.90 -2.69
C TRP A 89 -6.57 3.98 -1.56
N LEU A 90 -6.90 4.71 -0.48
CA LEU A 90 -6.11 4.75 0.75
C LEU A 90 -6.44 3.61 1.74
N TYR A 91 -7.36 2.72 1.37
CA TYR A 91 -7.59 1.43 2.05
C TYR A 91 -6.37 0.49 1.87
N GLU A 92 -6.23 -0.51 2.73
CA GLU A 92 -5.08 -1.44 2.75
C GLU A 92 -4.87 -2.12 1.40
N GLY A 93 -5.93 -2.44 0.65
CA GLY A 93 -5.79 -3.06 -0.67
C GLY A 93 -5.16 -2.15 -1.73
N GLY A 94 -5.10 -0.84 -1.49
CA GLY A 94 -4.47 0.14 -2.39
C GLY A 94 -3.06 0.58 -1.99
N VAL A 95 -2.64 0.34 -0.75
CA VAL A 95 -1.36 0.83 -0.20
C VAL A 95 -0.44 -0.27 0.35
N ARG A 96 -0.92 -1.51 0.49
CA ARG A 96 -0.15 -2.63 1.04
C ARG A 96 0.37 -3.51 -0.09
N GLU A 97 1.69 -3.62 -0.17
CA GLU A 97 2.37 -4.23 -1.32
C GLU A 97 3.13 -5.51 -0.96
N PRO A 98 3.27 -6.46 -1.90
CA PRO A 98 4.22 -7.54 -1.75
C PRO A 98 5.63 -6.96 -1.72
N THR A 99 6.40 -7.30 -0.69
CA THR A 99 7.81 -6.89 -0.56
C THR A 99 8.66 -8.09 -0.17
N ILE A 100 9.70 -8.37 -0.96
CA ILE A 100 10.71 -9.38 -0.64
C ILE A 100 12.07 -8.71 -0.77
N ILE A 101 12.89 -8.80 0.29
CA ILE A 101 14.25 -8.26 0.30
C ILE A 101 15.20 -9.39 0.62
N ARG A 102 16.13 -9.66 -0.31
CA ARG A 102 17.25 -10.59 -0.13
C ARG A 102 18.53 -9.77 -0.13
N ALA A 103 19.20 -9.68 1.01
CA ALA A 103 20.51 -9.05 1.14
C ALA A 103 21.48 -10.05 1.80
N PRO A 104 22.32 -10.77 1.02
CA PRO A 104 23.26 -11.74 1.56
C PRO A 104 24.13 -11.17 2.68
N GLY A 105 24.30 -11.92 3.77
CA GLY A 105 25.03 -11.48 4.97
C GLY A 105 24.28 -10.49 5.86
N VAL A 106 23.09 -10.01 5.46
CA VAL A 106 22.25 -9.09 6.25
C VAL A 106 20.93 -9.73 6.64
N THR A 107 20.16 -10.24 5.67
CA THR A 107 18.85 -10.85 5.90
C THR A 107 18.97 -12.34 6.26
N GLN A 108 18.14 -12.81 7.18
CA GLN A 108 17.97 -14.25 7.43
C GLN A 108 17.07 -14.88 6.35
N PRO A 109 17.53 -15.92 5.60
CA PRO A 109 16.70 -16.60 4.61
C PRO A 109 15.40 -17.16 5.20
N GLY A 110 14.29 -16.99 4.49
CA GLY A 110 12.97 -17.50 4.91
C GLY A 110 12.33 -16.76 6.09
N SER A 111 12.96 -15.70 6.61
CA SER A 111 12.38 -14.88 7.68
C SER A 111 11.20 -14.04 7.15
N VAL A 112 10.30 -13.68 8.06
CA VAL A 112 9.13 -12.82 7.81
C VAL A 112 9.14 -11.68 8.81
N SER A 113 8.97 -10.45 8.32
CA SER A 113 8.78 -9.27 9.17
C SER A 113 7.35 -8.74 9.01
N HIS A 114 6.71 -8.44 10.14
CA HIS A 114 5.41 -7.77 10.18
C HIS A 114 5.53 -6.26 10.48
N LYS A 115 6.76 -5.75 10.54
CA LYS A 115 7.00 -4.33 10.77
C LYS A 115 6.63 -3.52 9.51
N PRO A 116 5.89 -2.42 9.65
CA PRO A 116 5.58 -1.56 8.52
C PRO A 116 6.83 -0.90 7.92
N LEU A 117 6.86 -0.80 6.60
CA LEU A 117 7.78 0.01 5.81
C LEU A 117 6.98 0.81 4.77
N ILE A 118 7.61 1.79 4.15
CA ILE A 118 7.03 2.59 3.06
C ILE A 118 8.10 2.83 1.99
N SER A 119 7.72 2.94 0.71
CA SER A 119 8.64 2.91 -0.45
C SER A 119 9.86 3.84 -0.35
N MET A 120 9.70 5.03 0.23
CA MET A 120 10.79 5.98 0.44
C MET A 120 11.88 5.52 1.42
N ASP A 121 11.66 4.43 2.15
CA ASP A 121 12.66 3.79 3.00
C ASP A 121 13.75 3.07 2.20
N PHE A 122 13.46 2.69 0.95
CA PHE A 122 14.46 2.02 0.12
C PHE A 122 15.68 2.91 -0.13
N PHE A 123 15.51 4.22 -0.30
CA PHE A 123 16.63 5.11 -0.56
C PHE A 123 17.70 5.11 0.55
N PRO A 124 17.39 5.42 1.83
CA PRO A 124 18.38 5.33 2.90
C PRO A 124 18.85 3.89 3.16
N THR A 125 18.00 2.88 2.92
CA THR A 125 18.41 1.47 3.04
C THR A 125 19.48 1.09 2.02
N MET A 126 19.34 1.54 0.77
CA MET A 126 20.33 1.29 -0.28
C MET A 126 21.66 2.00 0.01
N LEU A 127 21.64 3.21 0.59
CA LEU A 127 22.87 3.88 1.04
C LEU A 127 23.59 3.05 2.11
N ASP A 128 22.86 2.62 3.14
CA ASP A 128 23.42 1.79 4.22
C ASP A 128 23.99 0.46 3.71
N LEU A 129 23.26 -0.23 2.84
CA LEU A 129 23.71 -1.51 2.25
C LEU A 129 24.93 -1.35 1.34
N ALA A 130 25.10 -0.18 0.72
CA ALA A 130 26.28 0.15 -0.08
C ALA A 130 27.45 0.69 0.76
N GLY A 131 27.29 0.81 2.09
CA GLY A 131 28.30 1.42 2.96
C GLY A 131 28.51 2.92 2.71
N LEU A 132 27.52 3.59 2.14
CA LEU A 132 27.57 5.03 1.84
C LEU A 132 26.96 5.85 2.99
N PRO A 133 27.41 7.09 3.20
CA PRO A 133 26.82 7.97 4.20
C PRO A 133 25.36 8.29 3.85
N LEU A 134 24.51 8.29 4.89
CA LEU A 134 23.14 8.77 4.80
C LEU A 134 23.09 10.22 4.29
N LYS A 135 21.98 10.55 3.63
CA LYS A 135 21.72 11.90 3.07
C LYS A 135 20.40 12.45 3.65
N PRO A 136 20.38 12.93 4.90
CA PRO A 136 19.15 13.34 5.59
C PRO A 136 18.30 14.37 4.84
N LYS A 137 18.93 15.25 4.07
CA LYS A 137 18.24 16.24 3.22
C LYS A 137 17.50 15.62 2.03
N LEU A 138 17.90 14.44 1.58
CA LEU A 138 17.30 13.71 0.44
C LEU A 138 16.32 12.62 0.87
N HIS A 139 16.39 12.16 2.12
CA HIS A 139 15.48 11.16 2.68
C HIS A 139 14.79 11.66 3.95
N VAL A 140 14.28 12.90 3.90
CA VAL A 140 13.69 13.59 5.06
C VAL A 140 12.67 12.71 5.80
N ASP A 141 11.87 11.95 5.04
CA ASP A 141 10.85 11.09 5.60
C ASP A 141 11.26 9.59 5.68
N GLY A 142 12.09 9.15 4.73
CA GLY A 142 12.54 7.75 4.61
C GLY A 142 13.49 7.34 5.73
N ARG A 143 13.36 6.12 6.22
CA ARG A 143 14.23 5.54 7.26
C ARG A 143 14.86 4.26 6.74
N SER A 144 16.15 4.06 7.04
CA SER A 144 16.81 2.82 6.66
C SER A 144 16.17 1.62 7.36
N LEU A 145 15.95 0.56 6.59
CA LEU A 145 15.43 -0.72 7.05
C LEU A 145 16.53 -1.65 7.56
N LEU A 146 17.80 -1.23 7.60
CA LEU A 146 18.92 -2.12 7.94
C LEU A 146 18.71 -2.84 9.30
N SER A 147 18.18 -2.14 10.31
CA SER A 147 17.84 -2.76 11.60
C SER A 147 16.71 -3.79 11.49
N GLN A 148 15.67 -3.50 10.70
CA GLN A 148 14.57 -4.44 10.40
C GLN A 148 15.08 -5.67 9.65
N LEU A 149 15.94 -5.50 8.65
CA LEU A 149 16.51 -6.59 7.84
C LEU A 149 17.36 -7.55 8.68
N LYS A 150 18.00 -7.04 9.75
CA LYS A 150 18.76 -7.83 10.73
C LYS A 150 17.90 -8.45 11.84
N GLY A 151 16.58 -8.21 11.85
CA GLY A 151 15.67 -8.71 12.89
C GLY A 151 15.72 -7.94 14.22
N ASN A 152 16.34 -6.76 14.26
CA ASN A 152 16.62 -6.01 15.50
C ASN A 152 15.72 -4.77 15.69
N ASP A 153 14.70 -4.58 14.85
CA ASP A 153 13.84 -3.40 14.96
C ASP A 153 12.76 -3.55 16.03
N THR A 154 12.87 -2.70 17.05
CA THR A 154 11.89 -2.60 18.16
C THR A 154 10.95 -1.41 18.01
N GLY A 155 11.15 -0.55 17.00
CA GLY A 155 10.42 0.69 16.84
C GLY A 155 8.97 0.52 16.38
N ASN A 156 8.17 1.53 16.69
CA ASN A 156 6.90 1.82 16.02
C ASN A 156 7.09 3.04 15.13
N ARG A 157 6.35 3.09 14.01
CA ARG A 157 6.41 4.23 13.09
C ARG A 157 5.02 4.62 12.64
N THR A 158 4.80 5.93 12.62
CA THR A 158 3.63 6.56 12.00
C THR A 158 3.88 6.73 10.49
N LEU A 159 2.95 6.26 9.67
CA LEU A 159 2.97 6.38 8.21
C LEU A 159 1.85 7.31 7.77
N HIS A 160 2.07 8.07 6.69
CA HIS A 160 1.12 9.03 6.17
C HIS A 160 0.99 8.92 4.66
N TRP A 161 -0.21 9.21 4.16
CA TRP A 161 -0.51 9.36 2.74
C TRP A 161 -1.36 10.61 2.55
N HIS A 162 -1.07 11.37 1.49
CA HIS A 162 -1.89 12.51 1.06
C HIS A 162 -2.16 12.38 -0.42
N TYR A 163 -3.41 12.10 -0.78
CA TYR A 163 -3.82 11.87 -2.17
C TYR A 163 -5.00 12.78 -2.53
N PRO A 164 -4.74 14.08 -2.77
CA PRO A 164 -5.76 15.11 -3.00
C PRO A 164 -6.30 15.07 -4.45
N HIS A 165 -6.41 13.87 -5.03
CA HIS A 165 -6.77 13.67 -6.43
C HIS A 165 -7.93 12.67 -6.56
N TYR A 166 -8.75 12.86 -7.60
CA TYR A 166 -9.69 11.83 -8.05
C TYR A 166 -8.94 10.77 -8.85
N HIS A 167 -9.44 9.53 -8.81
CA HIS A 167 -8.85 8.44 -9.58
C HIS A 167 -9.93 7.59 -10.27
N GLY A 168 -9.59 6.98 -11.41
CA GLY A 168 -10.52 6.17 -12.21
C GLY A 168 -11.02 4.90 -11.53
N SER A 169 -10.46 4.54 -10.37
CA SER A 169 -10.93 3.43 -9.52
C SER A 169 -12.06 3.82 -8.56
N SER A 170 -12.61 5.03 -8.71
CA SER A 170 -13.66 5.64 -7.89
C SER A 170 -13.21 6.28 -6.58
N TRP A 171 -11.90 6.30 -6.31
CA TRP A 171 -11.37 7.08 -5.19
C TRP A 171 -11.67 8.58 -5.34
N LYS A 172 -11.90 9.23 -4.19
CA LYS A 172 -12.13 10.67 -4.05
C LYS A 172 -11.04 11.29 -3.18
N PRO A 173 -10.61 12.55 -3.43
CA PRO A 173 -9.52 13.20 -2.71
C PRO A 173 -9.55 13.01 -1.18
N GLY A 174 -8.41 12.66 -0.60
CA GLY A 174 -8.29 12.40 0.84
C GLY A 174 -6.85 12.24 1.34
N ALA A 175 -6.72 11.86 2.60
CA ALA A 175 -5.44 11.51 3.24
C ALA A 175 -5.63 10.38 4.26
N SER A 176 -4.52 9.79 4.68
CA SER A 176 -4.52 8.67 5.62
C SER A 176 -3.32 8.74 6.54
N ILE A 177 -3.50 8.28 7.78
CA ILE A 177 -2.46 8.11 8.78
C ILE A 177 -2.59 6.71 9.37
N ARG A 178 -1.46 6.00 9.50
CA ARG A 178 -1.35 4.77 10.29
C ARG A 178 -0.38 5.00 11.43
N ASP A 179 -0.85 4.79 12.67
CA ASP A 179 -0.04 4.91 13.87
C ASP A 179 -0.19 3.66 14.74
N GLY A 180 0.81 2.78 14.65
CA GLY A 180 0.72 1.42 15.18
C GLY A 180 -0.39 0.62 14.50
N ASP A 181 -1.31 0.09 15.30
CA ASP A 181 -2.46 -0.69 14.83
C ASP A 181 -3.60 0.18 14.31
N TRP A 182 -3.60 1.49 14.60
CA TRP A 182 -4.70 2.36 14.25
C TRP A 182 -4.45 3.03 12.91
N LYS A 183 -5.49 3.06 12.06
CA LYS A 183 -5.47 3.78 10.80
C LYS A 183 -6.69 4.68 10.70
N LEU A 184 -6.47 5.92 10.25
CA LEU A 184 -7.53 6.86 9.96
C LEU A 184 -7.43 7.31 8.51
N ILE A 185 -8.57 7.35 7.82
CA ILE A 185 -8.71 7.87 6.46
C ILE A 185 -9.64 9.06 6.51
N GLU A 186 -9.20 10.21 6.00
CA GLU A 186 -10.01 11.43 5.84
C GLU A 186 -10.35 11.60 4.36
N PHE A 187 -11.65 11.80 4.08
CA PHE A 187 -12.15 12.04 2.74
C PHE A 187 -12.56 13.50 2.61
N TYR A 188 -11.81 14.27 1.83
CA TYR A 188 -12.07 15.69 1.62
C TYR A 188 -13.36 15.92 0.84
N HIS A 189 -13.63 15.06 -0.14
CA HIS A 189 -14.83 15.15 -0.98
C HIS A 189 -16.12 14.96 -0.19
N TYR A 190 -16.14 14.01 0.74
CA TYR A 190 -17.33 13.69 1.55
C TYR A 190 -17.38 14.47 2.88
N ASN A 191 -16.34 15.25 3.18
CA ASN A 191 -16.17 15.94 4.46
C ASN A 191 -16.37 15.00 5.67
N ASN A 192 -15.76 13.81 5.62
CA ASN A 192 -15.87 12.79 6.66
C ASN A 192 -14.55 12.03 6.85
N PHE A 193 -14.55 11.11 7.81
CA PHE A 193 -13.40 10.26 8.09
C PHE A 193 -13.84 8.90 8.64
N GLU A 194 -12.94 7.93 8.52
CA GLU A 194 -13.10 6.57 8.99
C GLU A 194 -11.91 6.17 9.87
N LEU A 195 -12.15 5.33 10.88
CA LEU A 195 -11.11 4.85 11.80
C LEU A 195 -11.16 3.33 11.86
N TYR A 196 -9.99 2.69 11.76
CA TYR A 196 -9.83 1.24 11.77
C TYR A 196 -8.73 0.82 12.75
N ASN A 197 -8.85 -0.41 13.27
CA ASN A 197 -7.77 -1.08 13.99
C ASN A 197 -7.30 -2.28 13.16
N LEU A 198 -6.16 -2.16 12.49
CA LEU A 198 -5.65 -3.11 11.50
C LEU A 198 -5.17 -4.43 12.11
N ALA A 199 -4.80 -4.45 13.39
CA ALA A 199 -4.45 -5.69 14.07
C ALA A 199 -5.67 -6.61 14.23
N LYS A 200 -6.87 -6.03 14.35
CA LYS A 200 -8.14 -6.78 14.49
C LYS A 200 -8.95 -6.87 13.20
N ASP A 201 -8.82 -5.88 12.33
CA ASP A 201 -9.61 -5.72 11.11
C ASP A 201 -8.72 -5.23 9.95
N PRO A 202 -7.85 -6.10 9.40
CA PRO A 202 -7.00 -5.75 8.26
C PRO A 202 -7.80 -5.51 6.96
N GLY A 203 -9.07 -5.91 6.94
CA GLY A 203 -9.99 -5.67 5.83
C GLY A 203 -10.80 -4.39 5.97
N GLU A 204 -10.55 -3.56 7.00
CA GLU A 204 -11.19 -2.25 7.20
C GLU A 204 -12.72 -2.29 7.03
N ARG A 205 -13.34 -3.33 7.60
CA ARG A 205 -14.77 -3.61 7.46
C ARG A 205 -15.62 -2.83 8.46
N THR A 206 -15.06 -2.50 9.63
CA THR A 206 -15.79 -1.83 10.71
C THR A 206 -15.21 -0.46 11.01
N ASN A 207 -15.91 0.60 10.59
CA ASN A 207 -15.56 1.96 10.97
C ASN A 207 -15.79 2.20 12.48
N LEU A 208 -14.72 2.42 13.21
CA LEU A 208 -14.69 2.61 14.67
C LEU A 208 -14.76 4.08 15.09
N ALA A 209 -14.86 5.04 14.17
CA ALA A 209 -14.78 6.47 14.47
C ALA A 209 -15.78 6.93 15.54
N LYS A 210 -17.06 6.50 15.42
CA LYS A 210 -18.11 6.81 16.41
C LYS A 210 -17.90 6.12 17.75
N ARG A 211 -17.31 4.91 17.74
CA ARG A 211 -17.07 4.10 18.95
C ARG A 211 -15.81 4.53 19.69
N ASN A 212 -14.86 5.18 19.01
CA ASN A 212 -13.58 5.60 19.57
C ASN A 212 -13.27 7.08 19.23
N PRO A 213 -14.13 8.03 19.63
CA PRO A 213 -14.02 9.43 19.21
C PRO A 213 -12.71 10.09 19.66
N ARG A 214 -12.19 9.73 20.85
CA ARG A 214 -10.91 10.23 21.36
C ARG A 214 -9.73 9.80 20.47
N LYS A 215 -9.70 8.54 20.04
CA LYS A 215 -8.65 8.02 19.14
C LYS A 215 -8.76 8.62 17.74
N ALA A 216 -9.98 8.80 17.24
CA ALA A 216 -10.19 9.50 15.98
C ALA A 216 -9.67 10.95 16.04
N ALA A 217 -10.02 11.71 17.08
CA ALA A 217 -9.54 13.07 17.27
C ALA A 217 -8.01 13.14 17.37
N GLU A 218 -7.39 12.21 18.10
CA GLU A 218 -5.92 12.09 18.20
C GLU A 218 -5.27 11.92 16.82
N LEU A 219 -5.73 10.95 16.01
CA LEU A 219 -5.14 10.68 14.70
C LEU A 219 -5.41 11.82 13.70
N ARG A 220 -6.59 12.45 13.74
CA ARG A 220 -6.86 13.63 12.91
C ARG A 220 -5.94 14.81 13.25
N ALA A 221 -5.69 15.03 14.53
CA ALA A 221 -4.76 16.07 14.97
C ALA A 221 -3.33 15.80 14.46
N LYS A 222 -2.86 14.54 14.58
CA LYS A 222 -1.55 14.12 14.04
C LYS A 222 -1.47 14.29 12.52
N LEU A 223 -2.50 13.85 11.79
CA LEU A 223 -2.56 13.99 10.33
C LEU A 223 -2.53 15.46 9.90
N SER A 224 -3.34 16.31 10.55
CA SER A 224 -3.37 17.75 10.28
C SER A 224 -2.03 18.43 10.58
N ALA A 225 -1.36 18.06 11.68
CA ALA A 225 -0.04 18.58 12.02
C ALA A 225 1.00 18.21 10.95
N TRP A 226 1.02 16.95 10.50
CA TRP A 226 1.89 16.49 9.42
C TRP A 226 1.61 17.23 8.10
N GLN A 227 0.34 17.39 7.71
CA GLN A 227 -0.05 18.13 6.50
C GLN A 227 0.45 19.58 6.53
N LYS A 228 0.34 20.26 7.67
CA LYS A 228 0.87 21.62 7.85
C LYS A 228 2.40 21.65 7.72
N GLN A 229 3.09 20.69 8.32
CA GLN A 229 4.55 20.57 8.25
C GLN A 229 5.02 20.44 6.80
N ILE A 230 4.38 19.58 6.01
CA ILE A 230 4.76 19.35 4.60
C ILE A 230 4.15 20.37 3.63
N LYS A 231 3.39 21.36 4.12
CA LYS A 231 2.63 22.33 3.30
C LYS A 231 1.78 21.63 2.24
N ALA A 232 1.03 20.60 2.67
CA ALA A 232 0.22 19.78 1.79
C ALA A 232 -0.76 20.62 0.97
N LYS A 233 -0.81 20.40 -0.35
CA LYS A 233 -1.78 21.05 -1.23
C LYS A 233 -3.16 20.41 -1.06
N MET A 234 -4.17 21.22 -0.74
CA MET A 234 -5.54 20.76 -0.55
C MET A 234 -6.37 20.94 -1.83
N PRO A 235 -7.34 20.05 -2.12
CA PRO A 235 -8.29 20.30 -3.20
C PRO A 235 -9.17 21.52 -2.86
N ALA A 236 -9.53 22.30 -3.87
CA ALA A 236 -10.48 23.39 -3.76
C ALA A 236 -11.83 22.99 -4.37
N PRO A 237 -12.96 23.55 -3.89
CA PRO A 237 -14.24 23.41 -4.57
C PRO A 237 -14.13 23.85 -6.04
N ASN A 238 -14.73 23.09 -6.96
CA ASN A 238 -14.81 23.49 -8.34
C ASN A 238 -15.88 24.58 -8.49
N PRO A 239 -15.54 25.83 -8.84
CA PRO A 239 -16.51 26.92 -8.96
C PRO A 239 -17.55 26.67 -10.06
N ASP A 240 -17.22 25.83 -11.05
CA ASP A 240 -18.11 25.48 -12.17
C ASP A 240 -18.90 24.18 -11.94
N TYR A 241 -18.86 23.62 -10.72
CA TYR A 241 -19.58 22.38 -10.43
C TYR A 241 -21.09 22.58 -10.51
N LYS A 242 -21.75 21.79 -11.37
CA LYS A 242 -23.19 21.73 -11.49
C LYS A 242 -23.68 20.40 -10.90
N PRO A 243 -24.50 20.41 -9.83
CA PRO A 243 -24.93 19.19 -9.12
C PRO A 243 -25.72 18.18 -9.96
N THR A 244 -26.18 18.59 -11.14
CA THR A 244 -27.08 17.81 -11.98
C THR A 244 -26.64 17.87 -13.44
N ARG A 245 -25.98 16.82 -13.90
CA ARG A 245 -25.92 16.41 -15.31
C ARG A 245 -25.82 14.90 -15.40
#